data_AF-A0A351DG98-F1
#
_entry.id   AF-A0A351DG98-F1
#
_cell.length_a   1.000
_cell.length_b   1.000
_cell.length_c   1.000
_cell.angle_alpha   90.00
_cell.angle_beta   90.00
_cell.angle_gamma   90.00
#
_symmetry.space_group_name_H-M   'P 1'
#
loop_
_entity.id
_entity.type
_entity.pdbx_description
1 polymer ?
#
loop_
_entity_poly.entity_id
_entity_poly.type
_entity_poly.pdbx_seq_one_letter_code
_entity_poly.pdbx_strand_id
1 'polypeptide(L)'
;IAESEAMREAIEFLKDPPLGRAELLGYRVLQRAAATTVEPPLRKTLGLKASSLNLQAGKVLVRGLRWALRFSPSWKAALLRSGAEFDSKLFRDDV
;
A
#
# COMPACT_ATOMS: atom_id res chain seq x y z
N ILE A 1 -0.73 22.12 9.09
CA ILE A 1 -0.44 21.31 7.88
C ILE A 1 -1.76 20.75 7.36
N ALA A 2 -2.51 21.58 6.64
CA ALA A 2 -3.57 21.24 5.70
C ALA A 2 -3.95 22.56 5.02
N GLU A 3 -3.34 22.86 3.87
CA GLU A 3 -3.51 24.16 3.17
C GLU A 3 -4.80 24.22 2.34
N SER A 4 -5.48 23.08 2.16
CA SER A 4 -6.76 22.99 1.45
C SER A 4 -7.71 21.97 2.11
N GLU A 5 -9.02 22.15 1.92
CA GLU A 5 -10.06 21.24 2.42
C GLU A 5 -9.85 19.81 1.90
N ALA A 6 -9.56 19.65 0.61
CA ALA A 6 -9.28 18.34 0.01
C ALA A 6 -8.11 17.61 0.70
N MET A 7 -7.08 18.35 1.13
CA MET A 7 -5.94 17.77 1.85
C MET A 7 -6.35 17.35 3.26
N ARG A 8 -7.20 18.12 3.95
CA ARG A 8 -7.72 17.78 5.26
C ARG A 8 -8.55 16.49 5.20
N GLU A 9 -9.48 16.40 4.24
CA GLU A 9 -10.30 15.21 4.01
C GLU A 9 -9.45 13.97 3.71
N ALA A 10 -8.43 14.11 2.86
CA ALA A 10 -7.51 13.01 2.55
C ALA A 10 -6.74 12.55 3.81
N ILE A 11 -6.28 13.49 4.64
CA ILE A 11 -5.60 13.15 5.90
C ILE A 11 -6.56 12.45 6.87
N GLU A 12 -7.81 12.90 6.97
CA GLU A 12 -8.82 12.31 7.84
C GLU A 12 -9.17 10.89 7.40
N PHE A 13 -9.42 10.69 6.11
CA PHE A 13 -9.64 9.37 5.52
C PHE A 13 -8.46 8.42 5.78
N LEU A 14 -7.22 8.90 5.66
CA LEU A 14 -6.05 8.08 5.95
C LEU A 14 -5.92 7.77 7.46
N LYS A 15 -6.37 8.65 8.35
CA LYS A 15 -6.28 8.40 9.79
C LYS A 15 -7.35 7.44 10.29
N ASP A 16 -8.57 7.59 9.81
CA ASP A 16 -9.73 6.80 10.21
C ASP A 16 -10.54 6.38 8.97
N PRO A 17 -10.03 5.42 8.18
CA PRO A 17 -10.70 5.00 6.97
C PRO A 17 -11.98 4.22 7.34
N PRO A 18 -13.07 4.36 6.57
CA PRO A 18 -14.34 3.67 6.81
C PRO A 18 -14.26 2.18 6.41
N LEU A 19 -13.39 1.44 7.09
CA LEU A 19 -13.09 0.04 6.86
C LEU A 19 -13.61 -0.84 8.01
N GLY A 20 -13.95 -2.09 7.72
CA GLY A 20 -14.28 -3.06 8.75
C GLY A 20 -13.07 -3.38 9.64
N ARG A 21 -13.34 -3.99 10.81
CA ARG A 21 -12.30 -4.26 11.81
C ARG A 21 -11.17 -5.14 11.28
N ALA A 22 -11.49 -6.11 10.42
CA ALA A 22 -10.51 -7.00 9.81
C ALA A 22 -9.64 -6.26 8.79
N GLU A 23 -10.23 -5.44 7.91
CA GLU A 23 -9.48 -4.65 6.93
C GLU A 23 -8.59 -3.60 7.60
N LEU A 24 -9.06 -3.00 8.71
CA LEU A 24 -8.29 -2.03 9.49
C LEU A 24 -6.96 -2.60 10.00
N LEU A 25 -6.89 -3.90 10.30
CA LEU A 25 -5.63 -4.55 10.71
C LEU A 25 -4.60 -4.51 9.57
N GLY A 26 -5.00 -4.93 8.38
CA GLY A 26 -4.13 -4.90 7.19
C GLY A 26 -3.77 -3.47 6.79
N TYR A 27 -4.75 -2.56 6.84
CA TYR A 27 -4.57 -1.14 6.56
C TYR A 27 -3.47 -0.52 7.43
N ARG A 28 -3.52 -0.74 8.76
CA ARG A 28 -2.52 -0.18 9.68
C ARG A 28 -1.10 -0.69 9.41
N VAL A 29 -0.95 -1.94 8.97
CA VAL A 29 0.36 -2.48 8.58
C VAL A 29 0.86 -1.76 7.33
N LEU A 30 0.02 -1.61 6.31
CA LEU A 30 0.36 -0.90 5.07
C LEU A 30 0.68 0.58 5.32
N GLN A 31 -0.14 1.27 6.11
CA GLN A 31 0.05 2.68 6.46
C GLN A 31 1.39 2.90 7.17
N ARG A 32 1.73 2.05 8.15
CA ARG A 32 3.03 2.11 8.85
C ARG A 32 4.21 1.81 7.94
N ALA A 33 4.04 0.90 6.99
CA ALA A 33 5.07 0.60 5.99
C ALA A 33 5.24 1.76 5.00
N ALA A 34 4.15 2.37 4.52
CA ALA A 34 4.17 3.53 3.63
C ALA A 34 4.90 4.73 4.25
N ALA A 35 4.77 4.93 5.57
CA ALA A 35 5.55 5.95 6.28
C ALA A 35 7.08 5.78 6.11
N THR A 36 7.57 4.57 5.82
CA THR A 36 9.00 4.31 5.58
C THR A 36 9.49 4.72 4.19
N THR A 37 8.59 4.93 3.23
CA THR A 37 8.93 5.33 1.85
C THR A 37 8.98 6.85 1.67
N VAL A 38 8.51 7.60 2.68
CA VAL A 38 8.59 9.07 2.71
C VAL A 38 10.02 9.51 3.00
N GLU A 39 10.50 10.57 2.35
CA GLU A 39 11.86 11.09 2.58
C GLU A 39 12.08 11.53 4.05
N PRO A 40 13.29 11.37 4.60
CA PRO A 40 13.56 11.68 6.01
C PRO A 40 13.14 13.09 6.45
N PRO A 41 13.40 14.18 5.68
CA PRO A 41 12.97 15.52 6.07
C PRO A 41 11.44 15.61 6.21
N LEU A 42 10.70 15.05 5.25
CA LEU A 42 9.24 15.04 5.25
C LEU A 42 8.68 14.20 6.40
N ARG A 43 9.29 13.06 6.73
CA ARG A 43 8.88 12.25 7.88
C ARG A 43 8.95 13.04 9.18
N LYS A 44 10.03 13.81 9.39
CA LYS A 44 10.20 14.63 10.59
C LYS A 44 9.13 15.70 10.70
N THR A 45 8.86 16.40 9.59
CA THR A 45 7.82 17.44 9.52
C THR A 45 6.41 16.88 9.76
N LEU A 46 6.15 15.67 9.25
CA LEU A 46 4.84 15.00 9.37
C LEU A 46 4.69 14.17 10.65
N GLY A 47 5.71 14.10 11.51
CA GLY A 47 5.68 13.29 12.73
C GLY A 47 5.60 11.77 12.47
N LEU A 48 6.00 11.32 11.27
CA LEU A 48 5.92 9.93 10.87
C LEU A 48 7.06 9.11 11.48
N LYS A 49 6.70 7.99 12.11
CA LYS A 49 7.68 7.03 12.63
C LYS A 49 8.00 5.97 11.58
N ALA A 50 9.22 6.01 11.05
CA ALA A 50 9.74 4.93 10.22
C ALA A 50 10.51 3.93 11.08
N SER A 51 10.19 2.65 10.94
CA SER A 51 10.90 1.55 11.59
C SER A 51 11.21 0.47 10.55
N SER A 52 12.37 -0.16 10.65
CA SER A 52 12.74 -1.31 9.81
C SER A 52 11.75 -2.45 9.95
N LEU A 53 11.17 -2.64 11.14
CA LEU A 53 10.12 -3.63 11.40
C LEU A 53 8.85 -3.35 10.59
N ASN A 54 8.43 -2.08 10.51
CA ASN A 54 7.26 -1.67 9.73
C ASN A 54 7.48 -1.92 8.23
N LEU A 55 8.69 -1.64 7.73
CA LEU A 55 9.06 -1.94 6.34
C LEU A 55 8.98 -3.44 6.05
N GLN A 56 9.53 -4.28 6.93
CA GLN A 56 9.49 -5.73 6.73
C GLN A 56 8.07 -6.30 6.83
N ALA A 57 7.28 -5.85 7.80
CA ALA A 57 5.87 -6.25 7.93
C ALA A 57 5.08 -5.90 6.65
N GLY A 58 5.28 -4.69 6.11
CA GLY A 58 4.68 -4.29 4.84
C GLY A 58 5.11 -5.18 3.67
N LYS A 59 6.42 -5.48 3.54
CA LYS A 59 6.93 -6.39 2.50
C LYS A 59 6.32 -7.78 2.60
N VAL A 60 6.20 -8.35 3.80
CA VAL A 60 5.57 -9.66 4.03
C VAL A 60 4.10 -9.63 3.64
N LEU A 61 3.36 -8.61 4.09
CA LEU A 61 1.94 -8.47 3.75
C LEU A 61 1.73 -8.35 2.24
N VAL A 62 2.51 -7.48 1.57
CA VAL A 62 2.43 -7.30 0.12
C VAL A 62 2.79 -8.60 -0.62
N ARG A 63 3.80 -9.35 -0.16
CA ARG A 63 4.14 -10.67 -0.73
C ARG A 63 3.01 -11.69 -0.54
N GLY A 64 2.38 -11.73 0.63
CA GLY A 64 1.24 -12.61 0.91
C GLY A 64 0.03 -12.27 0.03
N LEU A 65 -0.32 -10.98 -0.06
CA LEU A 65 -1.36 -10.50 -0.98
C LEU A 65 -1.01 -10.83 -2.43
N ARG A 66 0.25 -10.63 -2.83
CA ARG A 66 0.73 -10.95 -4.17
C ARG A 66 0.60 -12.44 -4.49
N TRP A 67 0.94 -13.29 -3.54
CA TRP A 67 0.77 -14.73 -3.66
C TRP A 67 -0.70 -15.13 -3.76
N ALA A 68 -1.58 -14.56 -2.92
CA ALA A 68 -3.02 -14.81 -2.98
C ALA A 68 -3.63 -14.34 -4.30
N LEU A 69 -3.14 -13.21 -4.82
CA LEU A 69 -3.57 -12.61 -6.09
C LEU A 69 -2.91 -13.21 -7.34
N ARG A 70 -2.14 -14.30 -7.24
CA ARG A 70 -1.59 -15.04 -8.40
C ARG A 70 -2.68 -15.51 -9.38
N PHE A 71 -3.94 -15.38 -8.97
CA PHE A 71 -5.18 -15.56 -9.72
C PHE A 71 -5.94 -14.24 -10.00
N SER A 72 -5.26 -13.13 -10.27
CA SER A 72 -5.93 -11.87 -10.60
C SER A 72 -5.79 -11.53 -12.08
N PRO A 73 -6.73 -12.00 -12.95
CA PRO A 73 -6.83 -11.57 -14.34
C PRO A 73 -6.93 -10.05 -14.48
N SER A 74 -7.66 -9.40 -13.56
CA SER A 74 -7.82 -7.94 -13.55
C SER A 74 -6.48 -7.23 -13.35
N TRP A 75 -5.60 -7.75 -12.49
CA TRP A 75 -4.27 -7.19 -12.27
C TRP A 75 -3.33 -7.42 -13.45
N LYS A 76 -3.32 -8.63 -14.06
CA LYS A 76 -2.56 -8.91 -15.29
C LYS A 76 -2.96 -7.93 -16.39
N ALA A 77 -4.27 -7.77 -16.59
CA ALA A 77 -4.80 -6.84 -17.57
C ALA A 77 -4.47 -5.38 -17.25
N ALA A 78 -4.44 -4.97 -15.98
CA ALA A 78 -4.01 -3.62 -15.59
C ALA A 78 -2.54 -3.36 -15.94
N LEU A 79 -1.65 -4.31 -15.67
CA LEU A 79 -0.22 -4.21 -16.01
C LEU A 79 0.01 -4.15 -17.52
N LEU A 80 -0.70 -4.99 -18.28
CA LEU A 80 -0.67 -4.97 -19.74
C LEU A 80 -1.15 -3.61 -20.29
N ARG A 81 -2.22 -3.04 -19.71
CA ARG A 81 -2.73 -1.71 -20.11
C ARG A 81 -1.77 -0.58 -19.75
N SER A 82 -1.10 -0.67 -18.59
CA SER A 82 -0.17 0.36 -18.14
C SER A 82 1.22 0.23 -18.76
N GLY A 83 1.50 -0.84 -19.52
CA GLY A 83 2.83 -1.12 -20.07
C GLY A 83 3.89 -1.38 -18.99
N ALA A 84 3.48 -1.79 -17.78
CA ALA A 84 4.42 -2.05 -16.70
C ALA A 84 5.14 -3.38 -16.93
N GLU A 85 6.45 -3.43 -16.67
CA GLU A 85 7.18 -4.69 -16.67
C GLU A 85 6.72 -5.60 -15.52
N PHE A 86 6.54 -6.89 -15.80
CA PHE A 86 6.22 -7.89 -14.80
C PHE A 86 6.77 -9.27 -15.15
N ASP A 87 7.05 -10.07 -14.12
CA ASP A 87 7.38 -11.48 -14.31
C ASP A 87 6.11 -12.27 -14.63
N SER A 88 6.06 -12.85 -15.83
CA SER A 88 4.92 -13.64 -16.31
C SER A 88 4.65 -14.87 -15.44
N LYS A 89 5.65 -15.40 -14.72
CA LYS A 89 5.51 -16.54 -13.80
C LYS A 89 4.66 -16.22 -12.56
N LEU A 90 4.43 -14.94 -12.29
CA LEU A 90 3.53 -14.47 -11.23
C LEU A 90 2.05 -14.58 -11.60
N PHE A 91 1.74 -15.00 -12.82
CA PHE A 91 0.38 -15.22 -13.32
C PHE A 91 0.22 -16.68 -13.70
N ARG A 92 -1.02 -17.16 -13.71
CA ARG A 92 -1.35 -18.44 -14.35
C ARG A 92 -1.42 -18.26 -15.86
N ASP A 93 -1.15 -19.34 -16.58
CA ASP A 93 -1.42 -19.42 -18.01
C ASP A 93 -2.92 -19.26 -18.26
N ASP A 94 -3.27 -18.54 -19.31
CA ASP A 94 -4.66 -18.39 -19.72
C ASP A 94 -5.07 -19.73 -20.36
N VAL A 95 -5.99 -20.46 -19.72
CA VAL A 95 -6.57 -21.71 -20.25
C VAL A 95 -7.59 -21.39 -21.33
#